data_AF-A0A2I6QJ99-F1
#
_entry.id   AF-A0A2I6QJ99-F1
#
_cell.length_a   1.000
_cell.length_b   1.000
_cell.length_c   1.000
_cell.angle_alpha   90.00
_cell.angle_beta   90.00
_cell.angle_gamma   90.00
#
_symmetry.space_group_name_H-M   'P 1'
#
loop_
_entity.id
_entity.type
_entity.pdbx_description
1 polymer ?
#
loop_
_entity_poly.entity_id
_entity_poly.type
_entity_poly.pdbx_seq_one_letter_code
_entity_poly.pdbx_strand_id
1 'polypeptide(L)'
;MLYLYGHVEVNALVPDSQLRRITTDNAQINLVTQDVTSEDLVTLYGTTFNSSGLKMRGNLRSKNAELIEKVRTSYEIQNKQTQP
;
A
#
# COMPACT_ATOMS: atom_id res chain seq x y z
N MET A 1 -10.63 -17.03 -5.05
CA MET A 1 -10.55 -15.55 -5.08
C MET A 1 -11.33 -15.02 -3.89
N LEU A 2 -10.80 -14.03 -3.19
CA LEU A 2 -11.49 -13.29 -2.13
C LEU A 2 -11.78 -11.89 -2.65
N TYR A 3 -13.01 -11.42 -2.45
CA TYR A 3 -13.45 -10.08 -2.82
C TYR A 3 -13.80 -9.31 -1.55
N LEU A 4 -13.28 -8.10 -1.41
CA LEU A 4 -13.42 -7.26 -0.24
C LEU A 4 -14.08 -5.94 -0.65
N TYR A 5 -15.05 -5.49 0.14
CA TYR A 5 -15.89 -4.33 -0.17
C TYR A 5 -16.06 -3.45 1.07
N GLY A 6 -15.89 -2.14 0.88
CA GLY A 6 -16.04 -1.10 1.88
C GLY A 6 -14.92 -1.09 2.93
N HIS A 7 -14.21 0.03 3.06
CA HIS A 7 -13.17 0.23 4.09
C HIS A 7 -12.14 -0.91 4.13
N VAL A 8 -11.65 -1.33 2.96
CA VAL A 8 -10.66 -2.41 2.88
C VAL A 8 -9.33 -1.89 3.37
N GLU A 9 -8.75 -2.62 4.33
CA GLU A 9 -7.50 -2.26 4.96
C GLU A 9 -6.56 -3.46 5.05
N VAL A 10 -5.34 -3.30 4.53
CA VAL A 10 -4.26 -4.27 4.69
C VAL A 10 -3.22 -3.67 5.61
N ASN A 11 -2.86 -4.37 6.69
CA ASN A 11 -1.88 -3.93 7.67
C ASN A 11 -0.68 -4.87 7.71
N ALA A 12 0.53 -4.31 7.67
CA ALA A 12 1.75 -5.07 7.91
C ALA A 12 1.89 -5.38 9.40
N LEU A 13 1.87 -6.67 9.75
CA LEU A 13 2.06 -7.15 11.12
C LEU A 13 3.54 -7.31 11.50
N VAL A 14 4.43 -7.31 10.51
CA VAL A 14 5.88 -7.40 10.74
C VAL A 14 6.51 -5.99 10.81
N PRO A 15 7.44 -5.76 11.74
CA PRO A 15 7.98 -4.42 12.00
C PRO A 15 8.91 -3.91 10.90
N ASP A 16 9.52 -4.78 10.11
CA ASP A 16 10.53 -4.48 9.09
C ASP A 16 9.94 -4.16 7.70
N SER A 17 8.62 -4.26 7.52
CA SER A 17 8.00 -3.95 6.23
C SER A 17 8.09 -2.46 5.89
N GLN A 18 8.56 -2.17 4.68
CA GLN A 18 8.56 -0.82 4.11
C GLN A 18 7.14 -0.35 3.76
N LEU A 19 6.26 -1.25 3.33
CA LEU A 19 4.84 -0.99 3.09
C LEU A 19 4.04 -1.32 4.35
N ARG A 20 3.51 -0.30 5.01
CA ARG A 20 2.87 -0.42 6.33
C ARG A 20 1.38 -0.70 6.26
N ARG A 21 0.69 0.02 5.37
CA ARG A 21 -0.77 -0.06 5.24
C ARG A 21 -1.21 0.20 3.81
N ILE A 22 -2.30 -0.42 3.42
CA ILE A 22 -3.03 -0.16 2.18
C ILE A 22 -4.48 0.11 2.55
N THR A 23 -5.07 1.18 2.01
CA THR A 23 -6.51 1.45 2.13
C THR A 23 -7.14 1.63 0.76
N THR A 24 -8.33 1.06 0.57
CA THR A 24 -9.15 1.23 -0.63
C THR A 24 -10.60 0.85 -0.32
N ASP A 25 -11.52 1.16 -1.23
CA ASP A 25 -12.92 0.76 -1.07
C ASP A 25 -13.15 -0.68 -1.51
N ASN A 26 -12.54 -1.13 -2.61
CA ASN A 26 -12.68 -2.51 -3.09
C ASN A 26 -11.33 -3.12 -3.44
N ALA A 27 -11.17 -4.41 -3.13
CA ALA A 27 -9.98 -5.17 -3.50
C ALA A 27 -10.33 -6.62 -3.83
N GLN A 28 -9.52 -7.20 -4.71
CA GLN A 28 -9.55 -8.61 -5.03
C GLN A 28 -8.23 -9.24 -4.62
N ILE A 29 -8.30 -10.38 -3.94
CA ILE A 29 -7.12 -11.15 -3.50
C ILE A 29 -7.19 -12.55 -4.06
N ASN A 30 -6.12 -12.95 -4.75
CA ASN A 30 -5.87 -14.35 -5.05
C ASN A 30 -5.17 -14.99 -3.85
N LEU A 31 -5.90 -15.81 -3.08
CA LEU A 31 -5.36 -16.45 -1.88
C LEU A 31 -4.23 -17.46 -2.16
N VAL A 32 -4.11 -17.95 -3.41
CA VAL A 32 -3.06 -18.92 -3.77
C VAL A 32 -1.79 -18.18 -4.19
N THR A 33 -1.89 -17.26 -5.16
CA THR A 33 -0.73 -16.52 -5.66
C THR A 33 -0.30 -15.40 -4.71
N GLN A 34 -1.21 -14.97 -3.83
CA GLN A 34 -1.11 -13.82 -2.93
C GLN A 34 -1.14 -12.47 -3.65
N ASP A 35 -1.60 -12.45 -4.90
CA ASP A 35 -1.80 -11.20 -5.65
C ASP A 35 -2.99 -10.42 -5.10
N VAL A 36 -2.82 -9.10 -5.03
CA VAL A 36 -3.82 -8.13 -4.61
C VAL A 36 -4.02 -7.14 -5.74
N THR A 37 -5.26 -6.89 -6.12
CA THR A 37 -5.62 -5.88 -7.10
C THR A 37 -6.75 -5.00 -6.58
N SER A 38 -6.80 -3.77 -7.04
CA SER A 38 -7.92 -2.84 -6.86
C SER A 38 -8.06 -2.00 -8.12
N GLU A 39 -9.28 -1.73 -8.53
CA GLU A 39 -9.58 -0.82 -9.65
C GLU A 39 -9.95 0.60 -9.17
N ASP A 40 -10.05 0.79 -7.85
CA ASP A 40 -10.48 2.05 -7.25
C ASP A 40 -9.29 2.95 -6.88
N LEU A 41 -9.59 4.05 -6.20
CA LEU A 41 -8.57 4.84 -5.53
C LEU A 41 -7.96 4.02 -4.39
N VAL A 42 -6.63 4.02 -4.34
CA VAL A 42 -5.85 3.30 -3.34
C VAL A 42 -4.86 4.27 -2.71
N THR A 43 -4.68 4.16 -1.40
CA THR A 43 -3.59 4.83 -0.68
C THR A 43 -2.64 3.78 -0.10
N LEU A 44 -1.37 3.89 -0.48
CA LEU A 44 -0.25 3.12 0.08
C LEU A 44 0.46 3.97 1.12
N TYR A 45 0.63 3.41 2.32
CA TYR A 45 1.37 4.02 3.41
C TYR A 45 2.67 3.25 3.60
N GLY A 46 3.79 3.91 3.36
CA GLY A 46 5.13 3.42 3.60
C GLY A 46 5.72 3.93 4.91
N THR A 47 6.95 3.53 5.20
CA THR A 47 7.73 4.03 6.35
C THR A 47 8.09 5.51 6.24
N THR A 48 8.31 6.00 5.01
CA THR A 48 8.78 7.36 4.73
C THR A 48 7.99 8.07 3.63
N PHE A 49 6.98 7.39 3.08
CA PHE A 49 6.16 7.91 1.99
C PHE A 49 4.69 7.55 2.20
N ASN A 50 3.81 8.37 1.64
CA ASN A 50 2.42 8.00 1.38
C ASN A 50 2.15 8.29 -0.09
N SER A 51 1.54 7.33 -0.80
CA SER A 51 1.17 7.49 -2.20
C SER A 51 -0.30 7.20 -2.39
N SER A 52 -0.98 7.98 -3.22
CA SER A 52 -2.35 7.69 -3.67
C SER A 52 -2.41 7.63 -5.17
N GLY A 53 -3.22 6.74 -5.71
CA GLY A 53 -3.37 6.53 -7.15
C GLY A 53 -4.60 5.71 -7.48
N LEU A 54 -5.03 5.79 -8.74
CA LEU A 54 -6.10 4.97 -9.28
C LEU A 54 -5.50 3.63 -9.74
N LYS A 55 -6.15 2.54 -9.34
CA LYS A 55 -5.73 1.15 -9.51
C LYS A 55 -4.44 0.79 -8.79
N MET A 56 -4.38 -0.45 -8.33
CA MET A 56 -3.20 -1.02 -7.68
C MET A 56 -3.03 -2.47 -8.06
N ARG A 57 -1.78 -2.89 -8.19
CA ARG A 57 -1.37 -4.29 -8.24
C ARG A 57 -0.28 -4.55 -7.22
N GLY A 58 -0.42 -5.61 -6.44
CA GLY A 58 0.56 -5.99 -5.44
C GLY A 58 0.57 -7.49 -5.20
N ASN A 59 1.49 -7.93 -4.33
CA ASN A 59 1.58 -9.31 -3.89
C ASN A 59 2.03 -9.35 -2.42
N LEU A 60 1.22 -9.98 -1.57
CA LEU A 60 1.44 -9.99 -0.11
C LEU A 60 2.69 -10.79 0.28
N ARG A 61 3.06 -11.80 -0.52
CA ARG A 61 4.23 -12.64 -0.26
C ARG A 61 5.53 -11.94 -0.63
N SER A 62 5.59 -11.25 -1.77
CA SER A 62 6.75 -10.41 -2.11
C SER A 62 6.78 -9.07 -1.38
N LYS A 63 5.67 -8.69 -0.71
CA LYS A 63 5.50 -7.44 0.04
C LYS A 63 5.60 -6.18 -0.85
N ASN A 64 5.26 -6.32 -2.12
CA ASN A 64 5.28 -5.23 -3.10
C ASN A 64 3.86 -4.79 -3.46
N ALA A 65 3.68 -3.50 -3.71
CA ALA A 65 2.45 -2.91 -4.27
C ALA A 65 2.80 -1.70 -5.12
N GLU A 66 2.14 -1.58 -6.28
CA GLU A 66 2.36 -0.54 -7.27
C GLU A 66 1.02 0.13 -7.62
N LEU A 67 1.03 1.45 -7.67
CA LEU A 67 -0.09 2.26 -8.17
C LEU A 67 0.10 2.51 -9.66
N ILE A 68 -0.98 2.45 -10.44
CA ILE A 68 -0.88 2.44 -11.91
C ILE A 68 -1.16 3.82 -12.51
N GLU A 69 -2.23 4.49 -12.07
CA GLU A 69 -2.71 5.71 -12.69
C GLU A 69 -2.79 6.88 -11.70
N LYS A 70 -2.57 8.11 -12.19
CA LYS A 70 -2.76 9.37 -11.43
C LYS A 70 -2.04 9.38 -10.08
N VAL A 71 -0.84 8.79 -10.04
CA VAL A 71 -0.07 8.61 -8.81
C VAL A 71 0.42 9.95 -8.27
N ARG A 72 0.18 10.18 -6.98
CA ARG A 72 0.72 11.31 -6.21
C ARG A 72 1.41 10.75 -4.96
N THR A 73 2.63 11.21 -4.71
CA THR A 73 3.44 10.74 -3.58
C THR A 73 3.87 11.92 -2.73
N SER A 74 3.66 11.80 -1.42
CA SER A 74 4.26 12.64 -0.39
C SER A 74 5.32 11.83 0.35
N TYR A 75 6.41 12.47 0.75
CA TYR A 75 7.46 11.84 1.54
C TYR A 75 7.92 12.78 2.64
N GLU A 76 8.39 12.21 3.75
CA GLU A 76 8.99 12.97 4.84
C GLU A 76 10.51 13.05 4.67
N ILE A 77 11.06 14.25 4.87
CA ILE A 77 12.50 14.46 4.93
C ILE A 77 12.89 14.42 6.40
N GLN A 78 13.64 13.39 6.82
CA GLN A 78 14.19 13.35 8.16
C GLN A 78 15.35 14.33 8.28
N ASN A 79 15.08 15.50 8.86
CA ASN A 79 16.12 16.41 9.30
C ASN A 79 16.83 15.77 10.50
N LYS A 80 18.06 15.27 10.31
CA LYS A 80 18.91 14.91 11.44
C LYS A 80 19.17 16.19 12.22
N GLN A 81 18.58 16.31 13.41
CA GLN A 81 19.07 17.29 14.39
C GLN A 81 20.50 16.89 14.75
N THR A 82 21.48 17.53 14.13
CA THR A 82 22.83 17.57 14.67
C THR A 82 22.72 18.31 16.00
N GLN A 83 22.80 17.56 17.11
CA GLN A 83 22.97 18.17 18.42
C GLN A 83 24.27 19.00 18.40
N PRO A 84 24.25 20.24 18.91
CA PRO A 84 25.42 21.11 18.96
C PRO A 84 26.51 20.57 19.87
#